data_AF-A0A1W9L1P5-F1
#
_entry.id   AF-A0A1W9L1P5-F1
#
_cell.length_a   1.000
_cell.length_b   1.000
_cell.length_c   1.000
_cell.angle_alpha   90.00
_cell.angle_beta   90.00
_cell.angle_gamma   90.00
#
_symmetry.space_group_name_H-M   'P 1'
#
loop_
_entity.id
_entity.type
_entity.pdbx_description
1 polymer ?
#
loop_
_entity_poly.entity_id
_entity_poly.type
_entity_poly.pdbx_seq_one_letter_code
_entity_poly.pdbx_strand_id
1 'polypeptide(L)'
;EKSHHKDQLDIKKGGIFPIMHGVRSLALENKLTHTNTIERIKILNERGVFDKESAVELIEAYAFINGIRLHAELEKVKLGQQYDNYINPNEMSKLERDLLKDAFRIVNDFKKFITHHFKLNLVS
;
A
#
# COMPACT_ATOMS: atom_id res chain seq x y z
N GLU A 1 -21.19 -1.40 14.61
CA GLU A 1 -21.40 -2.58 13.76
C GLU A 1 -20.65 -3.77 14.36
N LYS A 2 -21.24 -4.97 14.38
CA LYS A 2 -20.58 -6.17 14.90
C LYS A 2 -19.39 -6.48 13.98
N SER A 3 -18.20 -6.56 14.54
CA SER A 3 -16.96 -6.80 13.79
C SER A 3 -16.96 -8.19 13.14
N HIS A 4 -17.45 -8.28 11.91
CA HIS A 4 -17.36 -9.48 11.06
C HIS A 4 -15.92 -9.80 10.63
N HIS A 5 -14.95 -8.97 11.05
CA HIS A 5 -13.53 -9.04 10.69
C HIS A 5 -12.64 -8.95 11.94
N LYS A 6 -13.08 -9.50 13.07
CA LYS A 6 -12.24 -9.59 14.27
C LYS A 6 -10.97 -10.36 13.91
N ASP A 7 -9.81 -9.75 14.14
CA ASP A 7 -8.47 -10.26 13.80
C ASP A 7 -8.09 -10.29 12.30
N GLN A 8 -8.87 -9.63 11.44
CA GLN A 8 -8.53 -9.46 10.02
C GLN A 8 -8.06 -8.04 9.69
N LEU A 9 -7.16 -7.92 8.71
CA LEU A 9 -6.62 -6.67 8.20
C LEU A 9 -7.20 -6.33 6.83
N ASP A 10 -7.74 -5.12 6.66
CA ASP A 10 -8.06 -4.57 5.34
C ASP A 10 -6.77 -4.07 4.65
N ILE A 11 -6.19 -4.92 3.79
CA ILE A 11 -4.93 -4.61 3.10
C ILE A 11 -5.06 -3.55 2.03
N LYS A 12 -6.26 -3.37 1.47
CA LYS A 12 -6.49 -2.30 0.49
C LYS A 12 -6.48 -0.96 1.20
N LYS A 13 -7.32 -0.79 2.23
CA LYS A 13 -7.43 0.47 2.97
C LYS A 13 -6.16 0.78 3.76
N GLY A 14 -5.55 -0.24 4.38
CA GLY A 14 -4.37 -0.09 5.20
C GLY A 14 -3.08 0.11 4.42
N GLY A 15 -2.94 -0.53 3.25
CA GLY A 15 -1.67 -0.64 2.52
C GLY A 15 -1.68 -0.04 1.12
N ILE A 16 -2.49 -0.63 0.23
CA ILE A 16 -2.49 -0.28 -1.21
C ILE A 16 -2.99 1.15 -1.44
N PHE A 17 -4.09 1.53 -0.79
CA PHE A 17 -4.77 2.80 -0.99
C PHE A 17 -3.88 4.00 -0.61
N PRO A 18 -3.23 4.04 0.58
CA PRO A 18 -2.30 5.11 0.92
C PRO A 18 -1.16 5.29 -0.09
N ILE A 19 -0.51 4.20 -0.52
CA ILE A 19 0.58 4.28 -1.51
C ILE A 19 0.04 4.82 -2.83
N MET A 20 -1.01 4.17 -3.37
CA MET A 20 -1.57 4.52 -4.68
C MET A 20 -2.02 5.98 -4.74
N HIS A 21 -2.76 6.45 -3.73
CA HIS A 21 -3.29 7.81 -3.73
C HIS A 21 -2.22 8.85 -3.40
N GLY A 22 -1.31 8.59 -2.47
CA GLY A 22 -0.19 9.50 -2.21
C GLY A 22 0.69 9.68 -3.45
N VAL A 23 1.04 8.59 -4.15
CA VAL A 23 1.82 8.64 -5.39
C VAL A 23 1.04 9.38 -6.50
N ARG A 24 -0.29 9.18 -6.60
CA ARG A 24 -1.14 9.92 -7.55
C ARG A 24 -1.13 11.43 -7.28
N SER A 25 -1.18 11.84 -6.01
CA SER A 25 -1.13 13.26 -5.64
C SER A 25 0.21 13.90 -6.01
N LEU A 26 1.33 13.23 -5.71
CA LEU A 26 2.66 13.70 -6.10
C LEU A 26 2.84 13.72 -7.62
N ALA A 27 2.33 12.70 -8.30
CA ALA A 27 2.34 12.64 -9.76
C ALA A 27 1.56 13.81 -10.37
N LEU A 28 0.40 14.17 -9.80
CA LEU A 28 -0.38 15.32 -10.23
C LEU A 28 0.37 16.65 -10.01
N GLU A 29 0.94 16.86 -8.83
CA GLU A 29 1.79 18.02 -8.52
C GLU A 29 2.96 18.16 -9.51
N ASN A 30 3.55 17.04 -9.90
CA ASN A 30 4.65 16.96 -10.86
C ASN A 30 4.18 16.88 -12.33
N LYS A 31 2.89 17.06 -12.61
CA LYS A 31 2.31 17.05 -13.96
C LYS A 31 2.62 15.78 -14.76
N LEU A 32 2.65 14.63 -14.09
CA LEU A 32 2.85 13.32 -14.72
C LEU A 32 1.54 12.80 -15.31
N THR A 33 1.58 12.29 -16.55
CA THR A 33 0.44 11.67 -17.24
C THR A 33 0.39 10.14 -17.11
N HIS A 34 1.50 9.52 -16.71
CA HIS A 34 1.60 8.08 -16.46
C HIS A 34 0.52 7.62 -15.48
N THR A 35 -0.02 6.41 -15.68
CA THR A 35 -1.12 5.86 -14.89
C THR A 35 -0.69 4.76 -13.93
N ASN A 36 0.39 4.05 -14.24
CA ASN A 36 0.96 2.98 -13.43
C ASN A 36 1.64 3.54 -12.16
N THR A 37 1.33 2.96 -11.00
CA THR A 37 1.87 3.41 -9.70
C THR A 37 3.39 3.23 -9.61
N ILE A 38 3.93 2.10 -10.06
CA ILE A 38 5.36 1.80 -9.99
C ILE A 38 6.14 2.72 -10.94
N GLU A 39 5.64 2.95 -12.15
CA GLU A 39 6.26 3.90 -13.08
C GLU A 39 6.28 5.32 -12.52
N ARG A 40 5.17 5.77 -11.90
CA ARG A 40 5.13 7.07 -11.22
C ARG A 40 6.19 7.16 -10.12
N ILE A 41 6.36 6.14 -9.27
CA ILE A 41 7.39 6.16 -8.22
C ILE A 41 8.79 6.30 -8.82
N LYS A 42 9.09 5.55 -9.89
CA LYS A 42 10.40 5.65 -10.58
C LYS A 42 10.66 7.05 -11.13
N ILE A 43 9.68 7.64 -11.82
CA ILE A 43 9.82 8.99 -12.38
C ILE A 43 9.92 10.05 -11.26
N LEU A 44 9.18 9.89 -10.16
CA LEU A 44 9.26 10.80 -9.02
C LEU A 44 10.63 10.72 -8.32
N ASN A 45 11.24 9.53 -8.25
CA ASN A 45 12.62 9.36 -7.80
C ASN A 45 13.62 10.05 -8.74
N GLU A 46 13.50 9.86 -10.06
CA GLU A 46 14.35 10.55 -11.05
C GLU A 46 14.25 12.09 -10.95
N ARG A 47 13.11 12.61 -10.48
CA ARG A 47 12.87 14.03 -10.24
C ARG A 47 13.27 14.51 -8.84
N GLY A 48 13.80 13.63 -7.99
CA GLY A 48 14.24 13.95 -6.64
C GLY A 48 13.12 14.16 -5.62
N VAL A 49 11.89 13.73 -5.92
CA VAL A 49 10.77 13.76 -4.96
C VAL A 49 10.93 12.67 -3.90
N PHE A 50 11.50 11.53 -4.30
CA PHE A 50 11.95 10.47 -3.40
C PHE A 50 13.45 10.32 -3.51
N ASP A 51 14.10 9.92 -2.42
CA ASP A 51 15.41 9.30 -2.54
C ASP A 51 15.29 7.87 -3.11
N LYS A 52 16.45 7.33 -3.51
CA LYS A 52 16.52 6.00 -4.15
C LYS A 52 16.02 4.88 -3.24
N GLU A 53 16.32 4.96 -1.94
CA GLU A 53 15.97 3.93 -0.96
C GLU A 53 14.45 3.90 -0.75
N SER A 54 13.86 5.05 -0.45
CA SER A 54 12.41 5.24 -0.28
C SER A 54 11.63 4.78 -1.52
N ALA A 55 12.14 5.07 -2.72
CA ALA A 55 11.50 4.65 -3.96
C ALA A 55 11.49 3.12 -4.13
N VAL A 56 12.60 2.44 -3.81
CA VAL A 56 12.70 0.97 -3.86
C VAL A 56 11.78 0.36 -2.82
N GLU A 57 11.85 0.82 -1.57
CA GLU A 57 11.02 0.35 -0.46
C GLU A 57 9.52 0.49 -0.78
N LEU A 58 9.10 1.62 -1.36
CA LEU A 58 7.70 1.84 -1.74
C LEU A 58 7.23 0.88 -2.83
N ILE A 59 8.07 0.61 -3.83
CA ILE A 59 7.76 -0.33 -4.91
C ILE A 59 7.63 -1.74 -4.35
N GLU A 60 8.57 -2.16 -3.50
CA GLU A 60 8.58 -3.49 -2.88
C GLU A 60 7.38 -3.69 -1.96
N ALA A 61 7.08 -2.74 -1.08
CA ALA A 61 5.91 -2.78 -0.22
C ALA A 61 4.60 -2.84 -1.04
N TYR A 62 4.49 -2.02 -2.09
CA TYR A 62 3.32 -2.01 -2.97
C TYR A 62 3.14 -3.36 -3.69
N ALA A 63 4.22 -3.92 -4.24
CA ALA A 63 4.19 -5.19 -4.94
C ALA A 63 3.84 -6.35 -3.98
N PHE A 64 4.45 -6.37 -2.80
CA PHE A 64 4.22 -7.40 -1.79
C PHE A 64 2.76 -7.42 -1.30
N ILE A 65 2.19 -6.26 -0.95
CA ILE A 65 0.81 -6.18 -0.47
C ILE A 65 -0.19 -6.57 -1.58
N ASN A 66 0.07 -6.18 -2.84
CA ASN A 66 -0.74 -6.64 -3.97
C ASN A 66 -0.62 -8.16 -4.21
N GLY A 67 0.57 -8.73 -3.99
CA GLY A 67 0.80 -10.18 -4.07
C GLY A 67 -0.03 -10.94 -3.05
N ILE A 68 -0.01 -10.51 -1.78
CA ILE A 68 -0.86 -11.09 -0.73
C ILE A 68 -2.34 -10.96 -1.10
N ARG A 69 -2.76 -9.78 -1.57
CA ARG A 69 -4.15 -9.55 -1.99
C ARG A 69 -4.58 -10.52 -3.07
N LEU A 70 -3.78 -10.66 -4.12
CA LEU A 70 -4.06 -11.56 -5.22
C LEU A 70 -4.16 -13.02 -4.73
N HIS A 71 -3.24 -13.45 -3.88
CA HIS A 71 -3.27 -14.80 -3.33
C HIS A 71 -4.55 -15.06 -2.52
N ALA A 72 -4.92 -14.15 -1.61
CA ALA A 72 -6.12 -14.27 -0.80
C ALA A 72 -7.40 -14.27 -1.66
N GLU A 73 -7.47 -13.41 -2.69
CA GLU A 73 -8.58 -13.38 -3.63
C GLU A 73 -8.69 -14.70 -4.42
N LEU A 74 -7.58 -15.28 -4.88
CA LEU A 74 -7.55 -16.56 -5.59
C LEU A 74 -8.03 -17.73 -4.73
N GLU A 75 -7.64 -17.79 -3.45
CA GLU A 75 -8.12 -18.84 -2.54
C GLU A 75 -9.63 -18.75 -2.30
N LYS A 76 -10.17 -17.54 -2.11
CA LYS A 76 -11.63 -17.34 -1.98
C LYS A 76 -12.38 -17.76 -3.24
N VAL A 77 -11.86 -17.44 -4.41
CA VAL A 77 -12.44 -17.86 -5.70
C VAL A 77 -12.48 -19.39 -5.82
N LYS A 78 -11.41 -20.10 -5.44
CA LYS A 78 -11.38 -21.57 -5.44
C LYS A 78 -12.43 -22.18 -4.52
N LEU A 79 -12.74 -21.52 -3.42
CA LEU A 79 -13.75 -21.96 -2.44
C LEU A 79 -15.17 -21.49 -2.77
N GLY A 80 -15.39 -20.80 -3.89
CA GLY A 80 -16.69 -20.22 -4.25
C GLY A 80 -17.16 -19.11 -3.30
N GLN A 81 -16.25 -18.51 -2.55
CA GLN A 81 -16.52 -17.43 -1.61
C GLN A 81 -16.45 -16.06 -2.30
N GLN A 82 -17.16 -15.08 -1.75
CA GLN A 82 -17.06 -13.69 -2.22
C GLN A 82 -15.66 -13.13 -1.94
N TYR A 83 -15.06 -12.48 -2.93
CA TYR A 83 -13.78 -11.79 -2.74
C TYR A 83 -13.96 -10.51 -1.93
N ASP A 84 -12.98 -10.19 -1.10
CA ASP A 84 -12.93 -8.97 -0.28
C ASP A 84 -11.46 -8.55 -0.05
N ASN A 85 -11.22 -7.47 0.69
CA ASN A 85 -9.86 -6.94 0.97
C ASN A 85 -9.30 -7.36 2.33
N TYR A 86 -9.92 -8.32 3.01
CA TYR A 86 -9.55 -8.76 4.35
C TYR A 86 -8.71 -10.03 4.30
N ILE A 87 -7.59 -9.99 5.03
CA ILE A 87 -6.73 -11.15 5.27
C ILE A 87 -6.61 -11.41 6.77
N ASN A 88 -6.39 -12.66 7.15
CA ASN A 88 -6.10 -13.05 8.53
C ASN A 88 -4.60 -13.32 8.68
N PRO A 89 -3.81 -12.46 9.35
CA PRO A 89 -2.38 -12.69 9.52
C PRO A 89 -2.04 -13.98 10.30
N ASN A 90 -2.98 -14.51 11.08
CA ASN A 90 -2.77 -15.75 11.82
C ASN A 90 -2.69 -16.99 10.91
N GLU A 91 -3.23 -16.89 9.70
CA GLU A 91 -3.18 -17.96 8.68
C GLU A 91 -1.89 -17.92 7.84
N MET A 92 -1.08 -16.87 7.99
CA MET A 92 0.18 -16.69 7.27
C MET A 92 1.34 -17.41 7.98
N SER A 93 2.42 -17.68 7.25
CA SER A 93 3.68 -18.10 7.88
C SER A 93 4.28 -16.96 8.72
N LYS A 94 5.22 -17.30 9.62
CA LYS A 94 5.94 -16.27 10.42
C LYS A 94 6.67 -15.28 9.50
N LEU A 95 7.35 -15.79 8.47
CA LEU A 95 8.08 -14.98 7.51
C LEU A 95 7.17 -13.99 6.78
N GLU A 96 6.02 -14.44 6.26
CA GLU A 96 5.09 -13.55 5.56
C GLU A 96 4.48 -12.51 6.50
N ARG A 97 4.21 -12.87 7.77
CA ARG A 97 3.76 -11.90 8.79
C ARG A 97 4.80 -10.82 9.05
N ASP A 98 6.08 -11.21 9.14
CA ASP A 98 7.16 -10.26 9.41
C ASP A 98 7.36 -9.33 8.20
N LEU A 99 7.35 -9.86 6.97
CA LEU A 99 7.36 -9.07 5.74
C LEU A 99 6.14 -8.12 5.63
N LEU A 100 4.96 -8.58 6.05
CA LEU A 100 3.75 -7.75 6.07
C LEU A 100 3.88 -6.58 7.04
N LYS A 101 4.43 -6.81 8.24
CA LYS A 101 4.69 -5.74 9.21
C LYS A 101 5.67 -4.72 8.63
N ASP A 102 6.75 -5.17 7.99
CA ASP A 102 7.74 -4.28 7.38
C ASP A 102 7.14 -3.46 6.23
N ALA A 103 6.31 -4.07 5.39
CA ALA A 103 5.58 -3.36 4.34
C ALA A 103 4.63 -2.29 4.93
N PHE A 104 3.90 -2.61 6.01
CA PHE A 104 3.04 -1.63 6.69
C PHE A 104 3.82 -0.51 7.39
N ARG A 105 5.05 -0.77 7.86
CA ARG A 105 5.95 0.28 8.36
C ARG A 105 6.26 1.28 7.25
N ILE A 106 6.67 0.80 6.07
CA ILE A 106 6.93 1.65 4.89
C ILE A 106 5.69 2.46 4.50
N VAL A 107 4.50 1.83 4.48
CA VAL A 107 3.24 2.53 4.21
C VAL A 107 3.00 3.66 5.21
N ASN A 108 3.25 3.43 6.50
CA ASN A 108 3.05 4.44 7.53
C ASN A 108 4.04 5.59 7.42
N ASP A 109 5.30 5.32 7.07
CA ASP A 109 6.30 6.35 6.85
C ASP A 109 5.98 7.18 5.61
N PHE A 110 5.51 6.55 4.53
CA PHE A 110 4.99 7.27 3.36
C PHE A 110 3.77 8.13 3.66
N LYS A 111 2.84 7.64 4.50
CA LYS A 111 1.70 8.45 4.95
C LYS A 111 2.15 9.69 5.70
N LYS A 112 3.15 9.58 6.60
CA LYS A 112 3.71 10.74 7.31
C LYS A 112 4.33 11.73 6.32
N PHE A 113 5.08 11.24 5.33
CA PHE A 113 5.65 12.06 4.27
C PHE A 113 4.56 12.84 3.52
N ILE A 114 3.51 12.16 3.03
CA ILE A 114 2.39 12.80 2.33
C ILE A 114 1.68 13.84 3.19
N THR A 115 1.40 13.51 4.46
CA THR A 115 0.76 14.43 5.41
C THR A 115 1.60 15.69 5.62
N HIS A 116 2.92 15.55 5.74
CA HIS A 116 3.83 16.68 5.89
C HIS A 116 3.93 17.51 4.61
N HIS A 117 4.16 16.87 3.47
CA HIS A 117 4.33 17.49 2.15
C HIS A 117 3.12 18.35 1.76
N PHE A 118 1.91 17.80 1.90
CA PHE A 118 0.65 18.51 1.57
C PHE A 118 0.03 19.26 2.77
N LYS A 119 0.69 19.29 3.93
CA LYS A 119 0.24 19.98 5.14
C LYS A 119 -1.20 19.63 5.56
N LEU A 120 -1.59 18.36 5.43
CA LEU A 120 -2.97 17.91 5.64
C LEU A 120 -3.49 18.15 7.06
N ASN A 121 -2.59 18.23 8.05
CA ASN A 121 -2.94 18.54 9.44
C ASN A 121 -3.46 19.96 9.66
N LEU A 122 -3.29 20.88 8.69
CA LEU A 122 -3.76 22.26 8.79
C LEU A 122 -5.22 22.44 8.32
N VAL A 123 -5.86 21.38 7.83
CA VAL A 123 -7.20 21.42 7.22
C VAL A 123 -8.22 20.62 8.08
N SER A 124 -7.92 20.40 9.36
CA SER A 124 -8.76 19.61 10.27
C SER A 124 -9.70 20.49 11.10
#